data_AF-W7WYJ0-F1
#
_entry.id   AF-W7WYJ0-F1
#
_cell.length_a   1.000
_cell.length_b   1.000
_cell.length_c   1.000
_cell.angle_alpha   90.00
_cell.angle_beta   90.00
_cell.angle_gamma   90.00
#
_symmetry.space_group_name_H-M   'P 1'
#
loop_
_entity.id
_entity.type
_entity.pdbx_description
1 polymer ?
#
loop_
_entity_poly.entity_id
_entity_poly.type
_entity_poly.pdbx_seq_one_letter_code
_entity_poly.pdbx_strand_id
1 'polypeptide(L)'
;MFRAVARAVLEGSLPAEPAALDAALERHLQRLDETIAGFPTATQAEIAQLLGVLSVSATRQWLTGLRSDWADASVNELEAALRRMRTTDHELRQQAYHALRDLTNAAYFAQSEHWSLLGYPGPSAV
;
A
#
# COMPACT_ATOMS: atom_id res chain seq x y z
N MET A 1 -9.15 0.97 1.79
CA MET A 1 -8.21 0.91 0.64
C MET A 1 -6.86 0.30 1.03
N PHE A 2 -6.03 0.95 1.85
CA PHE A 2 -4.67 0.44 2.15
C PHE A 2 -4.62 -0.94 2.77
N ARG A 3 -5.64 -1.33 3.56
CA ARG A 3 -5.77 -2.72 4.04
C ARG A 3 -5.79 -3.73 2.89
N ALA A 4 -6.48 -3.40 1.81
CA ALA A 4 -6.58 -4.24 0.62
C ALA A 4 -5.26 -4.23 -0.16
N VAL A 5 -4.65 -3.06 -0.35
CA VAL A 5 -3.33 -2.94 -0.99
C VAL A 5 -2.28 -3.75 -0.24
N ALA A 6 -2.24 -3.67 1.09
CA ALA A 6 -1.33 -4.42 1.93
C ALA A 6 -1.52 -5.94 1.78
N ARG A 7 -2.76 -6.44 1.65
CA ARG A 7 -3.04 -7.86 1.40
C ARG A 7 -2.43 -8.37 0.10
N ALA A 8 -2.43 -7.54 -0.95
CA ALA A 8 -1.86 -7.91 -2.25
C ALA A 8 -0.34 -7.70 -2.31
N VAL A 9 0.17 -6.59 -1.75
CA VAL A 9 1.61 -6.26 -1.80
C VAL A 9 2.43 -7.16 -0.86
N LEU A 10 1.88 -7.52 0.31
CA LEU A 10 2.55 -8.35 1.32
C LEU A 10 2.13 -9.83 1.26
N GLU A 11 1.55 -10.26 0.13
CA GLU A 11 1.16 -11.65 -0.04
C GLU A 11 2.36 -12.59 0.20
N GLY A 12 2.12 -13.70 0.90
CA GLY A 12 3.17 -14.64 1.33
C GLY A 12 3.98 -14.21 2.56
N SER A 13 3.91 -12.93 2.98
CA SER A 13 4.56 -12.41 4.20
C SER A 13 3.59 -12.22 5.37
N LEU A 14 2.28 -12.37 5.12
CA LEU A 14 1.23 -12.20 6.13
C LEU A 14 0.92 -13.52 6.88
N PRO A 15 0.54 -13.46 8.17
CA PRO A 15 0.11 -14.65 8.91
C PRO A 15 -1.12 -15.31 8.29
N ALA A 16 -1.17 -16.65 8.34
CA ALA A 16 -2.31 -17.41 7.82
C ALA A 16 -3.52 -17.43 8.79
N GLU A 17 -3.29 -17.28 10.10
CA GLU A 17 -4.34 -17.27 11.10
C GLU A 17 -5.15 -15.96 11.03
N PRO A 18 -6.50 -16.00 10.95
CA PRO A 18 -7.32 -14.80 10.73
C PRO A 18 -7.11 -13.69 11.76
N ALA A 19 -7.06 -14.02 13.05
CA ALA A 19 -6.85 -13.04 14.10
C ALA A 19 -5.45 -12.39 14.03
N ALA A 20 -4.42 -13.19 13.71
CA ALA A 20 -3.06 -12.70 13.54
C ALA A 20 -2.90 -11.84 12.28
N LEU A 21 -3.58 -12.22 11.18
CA LEU A 21 -3.67 -11.44 9.95
C LEU A 21 -4.30 -10.07 10.22
N ASP A 22 -5.46 -10.05 10.89
CA ASP A 22 -6.15 -8.79 11.18
C ASP A 22 -5.32 -7.87 12.06
N ALA A 23 -4.66 -8.41 13.09
CA ALA A 23 -3.74 -7.64 13.93
C ALA A 23 -2.52 -7.13 13.14
N ALA A 24 -1.97 -7.92 12.22
CA ALA A 24 -0.85 -7.50 11.39
C ALA A 24 -1.24 -6.37 10.42
N LEU A 25 -2.41 -6.47 9.79
CA LEU A 25 -2.96 -5.44 8.91
C LEU A 25 -3.29 -4.16 9.68
N GLU A 26 -3.87 -4.27 10.88
CA GLU A 26 -4.17 -3.09 11.70
C GLU A 26 -2.92 -2.32 12.11
N ARG A 27 -1.89 -3.05 12.58
CA ARG A 27 -0.58 -2.46 12.86
C ARG A 27 0.05 -1.82 11.62
N HIS A 28 -0.12 -2.44 10.46
CA HIS A 28 0.36 -1.87 9.19
C HIS A 28 -0.33 -0.55 8.86
N LEU A 29 -1.65 -0.44 9.07
CA LEU A 29 -2.38 0.80 8.85
C LEU A 29 -1.96 1.92 9.81
N GLN A 30 -1.81 1.63 11.10
CA GLN A 30 -1.32 2.60 12.08
C GLN A 30 0.05 3.16 11.68
N ARG A 31 0.96 2.28 11.25
CA ARG A 31 2.29 2.68 10.76
C ARG A 31 2.25 3.50 9.48
N LEU A 32 1.32 3.18 8.60
CA LEU A 32 1.12 3.96 7.39
C LEU A 32 0.67 5.38 7.75
N ASP A 33 -0.24 5.54 8.70
CA ASP A 33 -0.68 6.84 9.18
C ASP A 33 0.48 7.64 9.80
N GLU A 34 1.32 6.99 10.62
CA GLU A 34 2.55 7.61 11.17
C GLU A 34 3.55 8.00 10.07
N THR A 35 3.74 7.14 9.07
CA THR A 35 4.61 7.40 7.91
C THR A 35 4.12 8.61 7.12
N ILE A 36 2.80 8.67 6.86
CA ILE A 36 2.18 9.79 6.15
C ILE A 36 2.35 11.08 6.96
N ALA A 37 2.11 11.04 8.28
CA ALA A 37 2.26 12.19 9.17
C ALA A 37 3.70 12.73 9.22
N GLY A 38 4.70 11.88 8.95
CA GLY A 38 6.12 12.27 8.89
C GLY A 38 6.53 13.04 7.62
N PHE A 39 5.72 13.05 6.56
CA PHE A 39 6.03 13.80 5.35
C PHE A 39 5.75 15.30 5.47
N PRO A 40 6.35 16.16 4.62
CA PRO A 40 5.94 17.55 4.50
C PRO A 40 4.46 17.69 4.15
N THR A 41 3.81 18.76 4.64
CA THR A 41 2.36 18.99 4.45
C THR A 41 1.93 19.00 2.98
N ALA A 42 2.76 19.51 2.07
CA ALA A 42 2.49 19.47 0.64
C ALA A 42 2.37 18.02 0.11
N THR A 43 3.30 17.15 0.51
CA THR A 43 3.29 15.73 0.16
C THR A 43 2.11 15.00 0.78
N GLN A 44 1.73 15.31 2.03
CA GLN A 44 0.52 14.76 2.65
C GLN A 44 -0.74 15.12 1.84
N ALA A 45 -0.83 16.36 1.34
CA ALA A 45 -1.95 16.80 0.51
C ALA A 45 -1.97 16.10 -0.86
N GLU A 46 -0.83 15.90 -1.51
CA GLU A 46 -0.72 15.14 -2.76
C GLU A 46 -1.16 13.68 -2.57
N ILE A 47 -0.73 13.04 -1.47
CA ILE A 47 -1.18 11.70 -1.10
C ILE A 47 -2.70 11.71 -0.91
N ALA A 48 -3.25 12.63 -0.12
CA ALA A 48 -4.69 12.71 0.13
C ALA A 48 -5.49 12.90 -1.18
N GLN A 49 -4.98 13.69 -2.14
CA GLN A 49 -5.61 13.84 -3.46
C GLN A 49 -5.60 12.53 -4.24
N LEU A 50 -4.47 11.83 -4.30
CA LEU A 50 -4.37 10.52 -4.94
C LEU A 50 -5.37 9.52 -4.32
N LEU A 51 -5.45 9.49 -2.99
CA LEU A 51 -6.38 8.62 -2.27
C LEU A 51 -7.84 8.99 -2.54
N GLY A 52 -8.15 10.27 -2.60
CA GLY A 52 -9.47 10.77 -2.98
C GLY A 52 -9.88 10.35 -4.38
N VAL A 53 -8.95 10.38 -5.34
CA VAL A 53 -9.22 9.88 -6.69
C VAL A 53 -9.46 8.36 -6.70
N LEU A 54 -8.74 7.59 -5.88
CA LEU A 54 -8.89 6.12 -5.81
C LEU A 54 -10.11 5.65 -4.99
N SER A 55 -10.73 6.53 -4.19
CA SER A 55 -11.92 6.21 -3.40
C SER A 55 -13.21 6.29 -4.19
N VAL A 56 -13.25 7.14 -5.22
CA VAL A 56 -14.42 7.31 -6.10
C VAL A 56 -14.51 6.14 -7.09
N SER A 57 -15.68 5.48 -7.17
CA SER A 57 -15.86 4.24 -7.94
C SER A 57 -15.49 4.36 -9.43
N ALA A 58 -15.88 5.46 -10.08
CA ALA A 58 -15.61 5.65 -11.51
C ALA A 58 -14.12 5.82 -11.80
N THR A 59 -13.42 6.65 -11.02
CA THR A 59 -11.98 6.89 -11.17
C THR A 59 -11.16 5.70 -10.69
N ARG A 60 -11.59 4.98 -9.65
CA ARG A 60 -11.02 3.68 -9.25
C ARG A 60 -11.08 2.69 -10.40
N GLN A 61 -12.27 2.44 -10.94
CA GLN A 61 -12.44 1.49 -12.03
C GLN A 61 -11.64 1.93 -13.27
N TRP A 62 -11.61 3.24 -13.57
CA TRP A 62 -10.78 3.75 -14.65
C TRP A 62 -9.31 3.46 -14.37
N LEU A 63 -8.72 3.92 -13.26
CA LEU A 63 -7.29 3.77 -12.93
C LEU A 63 -6.83 2.33 -12.79
N THR A 64 -7.60 1.51 -12.08
CA THR A 64 -7.15 0.20 -11.60
C THR A 64 -7.84 -0.97 -12.33
N GLY A 65 -8.98 -0.74 -12.96
CA GLY A 65 -9.84 -1.79 -13.52
C GLY A 65 -10.68 -2.54 -12.47
N LEU A 66 -10.52 -2.20 -11.18
CA LEU A 66 -11.22 -2.85 -10.07
C LEU A 66 -12.69 -2.41 -10.05
N ARG A 67 -13.60 -3.38 -10.19
CA ARG A 67 -15.05 -3.12 -10.15
C ARG A 67 -15.58 -3.08 -8.72
N SER A 68 -15.15 -4.05 -7.91
CA SER A 68 -15.48 -4.17 -6.49
C SER A 68 -14.95 -2.97 -5.70
N ASP A 69 -15.52 -2.72 -4.52
CA ASP A 69 -14.85 -1.83 -3.56
C ASP A 69 -13.52 -2.47 -3.11
N TRP A 70 -12.58 -1.66 -2.67
CA TRP A 70 -11.33 -2.13 -2.08
C TRP A 70 -11.56 -3.09 -0.91
N ALA A 71 -12.58 -2.85 -0.08
CA ALA A 71 -12.87 -3.70 1.09
C ALA A 71 -13.35 -5.11 0.69
N ASP A 72 -14.06 -5.21 -0.43
CA ASP A 72 -14.71 -6.45 -0.88
C ASP A 72 -13.89 -7.22 -1.93
N ALA A 73 -12.86 -6.58 -2.49
CA ALA A 73 -12.02 -7.17 -3.51
C ALA A 73 -11.19 -8.36 -2.97
N SER A 74 -11.19 -9.44 -3.73
CA SER A 74 -10.30 -10.59 -3.48
C SER A 74 -8.84 -10.21 -3.73
N VAL A 75 -7.90 -10.98 -3.14
CA VAL A 75 -6.46 -10.78 -3.36
C VAL A 75 -6.12 -10.84 -4.85
N ASN A 76 -6.67 -11.81 -5.59
CA ASN A 76 -6.48 -11.93 -7.04
C ASN A 76 -6.96 -10.69 -7.83
N GLU A 77 -8.09 -10.08 -7.45
CA GLU A 77 -8.57 -8.84 -8.09
C GLU A 77 -7.64 -7.66 -7.79
N LEU A 78 -7.14 -7.58 -6.55
CA LEU A 78 -6.21 -6.54 -6.12
C LEU A 78 -4.85 -6.67 -6.82
N GLU A 79 -4.31 -7.87 -6.93
CA GLU A 79 -3.09 -8.15 -7.70
C GLU A 79 -3.27 -7.80 -9.17
N ALA A 80 -4.39 -8.21 -9.79
CA ALA A 80 -4.68 -7.89 -11.18
C ALA A 80 -4.78 -6.37 -11.41
N ALA A 81 -5.39 -5.65 -10.47
CA ALA A 81 -5.49 -4.20 -10.48
C ALA A 81 -4.11 -3.53 -10.40
N LEU A 82 -3.28 -3.93 -9.43
CA LEU A 82 -1.91 -3.41 -9.27
C LEU A 82 -1.03 -3.73 -10.49
N ARG A 83 -1.13 -4.96 -11.02
CA ARG A 83 -0.41 -5.36 -12.24
C ARG A 83 -0.81 -4.50 -13.43
N ARG A 84 -2.11 -4.26 -13.61
CA ARG A 84 -2.62 -3.40 -14.71
C ARG A 84 -2.08 -1.98 -14.61
N MET A 85 -2.06 -1.41 -13.40
CA MET A 85 -1.52 -0.07 -13.18
C MET A 85 -0.01 -0.01 -13.49
N ARG A 86 0.73 -1.08 -13.21
CA ARG A 86 2.17 -1.18 -13.48
C ARG A 86 2.52 -1.33 -14.96
N THR A 87 1.74 -2.07 -15.75
CA THR A 87 2.11 -2.47 -17.13
C THR A 87 1.47 -1.63 -18.22
N THR A 88 0.86 -0.50 -17.89
CA THR A 88 0.18 0.40 -18.84
C THR A 88 1.07 1.56 -19.25
N ASP A 89 0.97 2.05 -20.48
CA ASP A 89 1.73 3.22 -20.94
C ASP A 89 1.20 4.57 -20.40
N HIS A 90 0.16 4.55 -19.57
CA HIS A 90 -0.43 5.75 -19.01
C HIS A 90 0.29 6.18 -17.73
N GLU A 91 1.02 7.30 -17.80
CA GLU A 91 1.89 7.80 -16.72
C GLU A 91 1.17 7.91 -15.36
N LEU A 92 -0.02 8.51 -15.33
CA LEU A 92 -0.82 8.64 -14.09
C LEU A 92 -1.09 7.30 -13.37
N ARG A 93 -1.30 6.22 -14.12
CA ARG A 93 -1.55 4.90 -13.53
C ARG A 93 -0.28 4.31 -12.93
N GLN A 94 0.85 4.48 -13.61
CA GLN A 94 2.15 4.04 -13.10
C GLN A 94 2.52 4.85 -11.85
N GLN A 95 2.34 6.17 -11.86
CA GLN A 95 2.56 7.03 -10.71
C GLN A 95 1.70 6.61 -9.50
N ALA A 96 0.41 6.36 -9.72
CA ALA A 96 -0.47 5.83 -8.68
C ALA A 96 -0.01 4.47 -8.15
N TYR A 97 0.47 3.57 -9.01
CA TYR A 97 1.03 2.29 -8.59
C TYR A 97 2.27 2.47 -7.72
N HIS A 98 3.22 3.31 -8.14
CA HIS A 98 4.44 3.60 -7.39
C HIS A 98 4.12 4.18 -6.03
N ALA A 99 3.24 5.19 -5.95
CA ALA A 99 2.83 5.78 -4.68
C ALA A 99 2.21 4.74 -3.73
N LEU A 100 1.27 3.91 -4.20
CA LEU A 100 0.64 2.88 -3.36
C LEU A 100 1.65 1.84 -2.86
N ARG A 101 2.53 1.36 -3.75
CA ARG A 101 3.58 0.39 -3.42
C ARG A 101 4.58 0.97 -2.43
N ASP A 102 5.08 2.17 -2.69
CA ASP A 102 6.15 2.78 -1.91
C ASP A 102 5.65 3.18 -0.53
N LEU A 103 4.42 3.68 -0.39
CA LEU A 103 3.79 3.93 0.91
C LEU A 103 3.60 2.64 1.71
N THR A 104 3.14 1.57 1.07
CA THR A 104 3.00 0.25 1.72
C THR A 104 4.36 -0.27 2.18
N ASN A 105 5.38 -0.20 1.32
CA ASN A 105 6.72 -0.65 1.67
C ASN A 105 7.36 0.22 2.75
N ALA A 106 7.19 1.54 2.71
CA ALA A 106 7.69 2.45 3.73
C ALA A 106 7.07 2.12 5.10
N ALA A 107 5.75 1.94 5.17
CA ALA A 107 5.07 1.55 6.41
C ALA A 107 5.50 0.16 6.93
N TYR A 108 5.84 -0.76 6.03
CA TYR A 108 6.33 -2.10 6.39
C TYR A 108 7.79 -2.09 6.91
N PHE A 109 8.67 -1.31 6.26
CA PHE A 109 10.10 -1.23 6.58
C PHE A 109 10.47 -0.14 7.60
N ALA A 110 9.52 0.72 7.99
CA ALA A 110 9.69 1.65 9.10
C ALA A 110 9.96 0.93 10.45
N GLN A 111 9.74 -0.39 10.55
CA GLN A 111 10.18 -1.20 11.67
C GLN A 111 11.64 -1.65 11.56
N SER A 112 12.42 -1.41 12.62
CA SER A 112 13.74 -2.02 12.85
C SER A 112 13.68 -3.55 13.06
N GLU A 113 12.53 -4.08 13.47
CA GLU A 113 12.32 -5.52 13.74
C GLU A 113 12.37 -6.41 12.48
N HIS A 114 12.11 -5.86 11.28
CA HIS A 114 12.25 -6.60 10.01
C HIS A 114 13.67 -6.54 9.44
N TRP A 115 14.53 -5.65 9.94
CA TRP A 115 15.90 -5.52 9.44
C TRP A 115 16.73 -6.78 9.72
N SER A 116 16.50 -7.41 10.87
CA SER A 116 17.14 -8.68 11.25
C SER A 116 16.72 -9.84 10.34
N LEU A 117 15.46 -9.87 9.88
CA LEU A 117 14.97 -10.83 8.86
C LEU A 117 15.58 -10.59 7.47
N LEU A 118 16.03 -9.37 7.19
CA LEU A 118 16.69 -8.97 5.94
C LEU A 118 18.23 -8.98 6.00
N GLY A 119 18.83 -9.29 7.16
CA GLY A 119 20.28 -9.22 7.35
C GLY A 119 20.86 -7.79 7.32
N TYR A 120 20.03 -6.76 7.47
CA TYR A 120 20.45 -5.36 7.48
C TYR A 120 20.66 -4.88 8.92
N PRO A 121 21.80 -4.28 9.28
CA PRO A 121 22.07 -3.83 10.66
C PRO A 121 21.34 -2.53 11.05
N GLY A 122 20.56 -1.95 10.14
CA GLY A 122 19.99 -0.62 10.32
C GLY A 122 20.88 0.49 9.75
N PRO A 123 20.36 1.73 9.65
CA PRO A 123 21.15 2.87 9.22
C PRO A 123 22.32 3.08 10.18
N SER A 124 23.53 3.04 9.64
CA SER A 124 24.73 3.40 10.40
C SER A 124 24.69 4.91 10.64
N ALA A 125 24.68 5.33 11.90
CA ALA A 125 24.86 6.74 12.23
C ALA A 125 26.24 7.18 11.72
N VAL A 126 26.25 8.11 10.77
CA VAL A 126 27.46 8.84 10.33
C VAL A 126 27.63 10.11 11.15
#